data_AF-A0A6D2HR51-F1
#
_entry.id   AF-A0A6D2HR51-F1
#
_cell.length_a   1.000
_cell.length_b   1.000
_cell.length_c   1.000
_cell.angle_alpha   90.00
_cell.angle_beta   90.00
_cell.angle_gamma   90.00
#
_symmetry.space_group_name_H-M   'P 1'
#
loop_
_entity.id
_entity.type
_entity.pdbx_description
1 polymer ?
#
loop_
_entity_poly.entity_id
_entity_poly.type
_entity_poly.pdbx_seq_one_letter_code
_entity_poly.pdbx_strand_id
1 'polypeptide(L)'
;MAKSVSIIATLLLVVLFISAEIPKSEASCNKYLGGVHVYPCKESECEAKCREHYHESCKGECEDHDAHLMNDNDEYCHCYGRS
;
A
#
# COMPACT_ATOMS: atom_id res chain seq x y z
N MET A 1 35.75 29.97 -8.94
CA MET A 1 35.09 29.18 -7.85
C MET A 1 33.56 29.33 -7.82
N ALA A 2 32.94 30.16 -8.67
CA ALA A 2 31.47 30.32 -8.72
C ALA A 2 30.72 29.20 -9.47
N LYS A 3 31.39 28.50 -10.40
CA LYS A 3 30.77 27.46 -11.24
C LYS A 3 30.43 26.17 -10.49
N SER A 4 31.23 25.80 -9.50
CA SER A 4 31.06 24.57 -8.71
C SER A 4 29.90 24.66 -7.71
N VAL A 5 29.65 25.85 -7.14
CA VAL A 5 28.53 26.08 -6.20
C VAL A 5 27.17 25.92 -6.90
N SER A 6 27.10 26.25 -8.19
CA SER A 6 25.87 26.18 -8.98
C SER A 6 25.43 24.74 -9.29
N ILE A 7 26.39 23.81 -9.42
CA ILE A 7 26.13 22.38 -9.71
C ILE A 7 25.58 21.66 -8.47
N ILE A 8 26.10 21.99 -7.30
CA ILE A 8 25.67 21.37 -6.03
C ILE A 8 24.24 21.81 -5.69
N ALA A 9 23.93 23.09 -5.89
CA ALA A 9 22.58 23.61 -5.65
C ALA A 9 21.53 23.00 -6.58
N THR A 10 21.89 22.75 -7.85
CA THR A 10 20.98 22.11 -8.83
C THR A 10 20.76 20.63 -8.53
N LEU A 11 21.80 19.89 -8.13
CA LEU A 11 21.64 18.49 -7.69
C LEU A 11 20.78 18.35 -6.44
N LEU A 12 20.94 19.24 -5.45
CA LEU A 12 20.12 19.26 -4.24
C LEU A 12 18.64 19.57 -4.54
N LEU A 13 18.38 20.52 -5.45
CA LEU A 13 17.02 20.81 -5.90
C LEU A 13 16.36 19.60 -6.55
N VAL A 14 17.07 18.91 -7.45
CA VAL A 14 16.54 17.70 -8.10
C VAL A 14 16.16 16.65 -7.07
N VAL A 15 17.02 16.33 -6.10
CA VAL A 15 16.74 15.35 -5.04
C VAL A 15 15.51 15.72 -4.19
N LEU A 16 15.32 17.01 -3.89
CA LEU A 16 14.14 17.50 -3.18
C LEU A 16 12.85 17.34 -3.98
N PHE A 17 12.90 17.56 -5.30
CA PHE A 17 11.73 17.36 -6.17
C PHE A 17 11.32 15.89 -6.25
N ILE A 18 12.25 14.95 -6.49
CA ILE A 18 11.93 13.51 -6.56
C ILE A 18 11.43 12.95 -5.23
N SER A 19 11.86 13.50 -4.09
CA SER A 19 11.42 13.04 -2.76
C SER A 19 10.01 13.52 -2.40
N ALA A 20 9.56 14.63 -3.00
CA ALA A 20 8.21 15.18 -2.78
C ALA A 20 7.13 14.46 -3.61
N GLU A 21 7.55 13.63 -4.58
CA GLU A 21 6.68 12.88 -5.49
C GLU A 21 6.35 11.48 -4.98
N ILE A 22 6.81 11.09 -3.78
CA ILE A 22 6.31 9.88 -3.13
C ILE A 22 4.78 10.04 -3.02
N PRO A 23 3.99 9.23 -3.73
CA PRO A 23 2.57 9.48 -3.85
C PRO A 23 1.94 9.36 -2.47
N LYS A 24 1.52 10.49 -1.91
CA LYS A 24 0.72 10.59 -0.66
C LYS A 24 -0.53 9.69 -0.68
N SER A 25 -0.90 9.16 -1.85
CA SER A 25 -1.98 8.17 -2.01
C SER A 25 -1.74 6.91 -1.19
N GLU A 26 -0.50 6.40 -1.10
CA GLU A 26 -0.20 5.21 -0.29
C GLU A 26 -0.20 5.53 1.20
N ALA A 27 0.29 6.72 1.59
CA ALA A 27 0.32 7.16 2.98
C ALA A 27 -1.09 7.36 3.61
N SER A 28 -2.16 7.38 2.80
CA SER A 28 -3.53 7.58 3.27
C SER A 28 -4.31 6.28 3.44
N CYS A 29 -3.87 5.15 2.86
CA CYS A 29 -4.66 3.91 2.79
C CYS A 29 -4.44 2.98 3.99
N ASN A 30 -4.56 3.51 5.21
CA ASN A 30 -4.21 2.80 6.44
C ASN A 30 -5.40 2.56 7.37
N LYS A 31 -6.61 2.99 6.99
CA LYS A 31 -7.82 2.81 7.81
C LYS A 31 -8.38 1.41 7.56
N TYR A 32 -8.39 0.56 8.59
CA TYR A 32 -9.03 -0.75 8.50
C TYR A 32 -10.55 -0.61 8.32
N LEU A 33 -11.09 -1.26 7.29
CA LEU A 33 -12.53 -1.26 6.97
C LEU A 33 -13.21 -2.56 7.42
N GLY A 34 -12.44 -3.65 7.53
CA GLY A 34 -12.91 -5.00 7.81
C GLY A 34 -12.15 -6.00 6.96
N GLY A 35 -12.64 -7.23 6.85
CA GLY A 35 -12.04 -8.20 5.95
C GLY A 35 -13.03 -9.13 5.28
N VAL A 36 -12.51 -9.87 4.32
CA VAL A 36 -13.27 -10.67 3.36
C VAL A 36 -12.58 -12.01 3.15
N HIS A 37 -13.37 -13.07 2.99
CA HIS A 37 -12.82 -14.40 2.70
C HIS A 37 -12.37 -14.46 1.24
N VAL A 38 -11.10 -14.80 1.02
CA VAL A 38 -10.51 -14.96 -0.31
C VAL A 38 -9.59 -16.16 -0.28
N TYR A 39 -9.94 -17.21 -1.04
CA TYR A 39 -9.15 -18.44 -1.15
C TYR A 39 -8.91 -18.79 -2.63
N PRO A 40 -7.66 -18.98 -3.09
CA PRO A 40 -6.43 -18.64 -2.38
C PRO A 40 -6.28 -17.12 -2.22
N CYS A 41 -5.76 -16.64 -1.09
CA CYS A 41 -5.53 -15.21 -0.90
C CYS A 41 -4.33 -14.76 -1.73
N LYS A 42 -4.60 -14.15 -2.88
CA LYS A 42 -3.63 -13.36 -3.66
C LYS A 42 -3.91 -11.90 -3.47
N GLU A 43 -2.87 -11.08 -3.29
CA GLU A 43 -3.01 -9.63 -3.07
C GLU A 43 -3.93 -8.95 -4.10
N SER A 44 -3.79 -9.26 -5.39
CA SER A 44 -4.62 -8.68 -6.44
C SER A 44 -6.10 -9.08 -6.35
N GLU A 45 -6.39 -10.32 -5.96
CA GLU A 45 -7.75 -10.83 -5.81
C GLU A 45 -8.38 -10.29 -4.52
N CYS A 46 -7.58 -10.22 -3.47
CA CYS A 46 -7.89 -9.58 -2.20
C CYS A 46 -8.27 -8.11 -2.40
N GLU A 47 -7.44 -7.32 -3.10
CA GLU A 47 -7.75 -5.91 -3.41
C GLU A 47 -9.02 -5.75 -4.25
N ALA A 48 -9.23 -6.62 -5.25
CA ALA A 48 -10.46 -6.62 -6.04
C ALA A 48 -11.70 -6.90 -5.19
N LYS A 49 -11.64 -7.91 -4.32
CA LYS A 49 -12.73 -8.25 -3.39
C LYS A 49 -12.99 -7.16 -2.36
N CYS A 50 -11.94 -6.53 -1.85
CA CYS A 50 -12.07 -5.38 -0.97
C CYS A 50 -12.81 -4.22 -1.66
N ARG A 51 -12.51 -3.93 -2.94
CA ARG A 51 -13.25 -2.91 -3.69
C ARG A 51 -14.71 -3.26 -3.97
N GLU A 52 -15.03 -4.55 -4.10
CA GLU A 52 -16.41 -5.02 -4.25
C GLU A 52 -17.22 -4.87 -2.96
N HIS A 53 -16.62 -5.15 -1.80
CA HIS A 53 -17.31 -5.11 -0.49
C HIS A 53 -17.26 -3.75 0.19
N TYR A 54 -16.16 -3.02 0.00
CA TYR A 54 -15.91 -1.70 0.57
C TYR A 54 -15.55 -0.76 -0.58
N HIS A 55 -16.51 0.04 -1.04
CA HIS A 55 -16.34 0.89 -2.23
C HIS A 55 -15.21 1.93 -2.05
N GLU A 56 -14.96 2.33 -0.81
CA GLU A 56 -13.89 3.24 -0.41
C GLU A 56 -12.55 2.55 -0.16
N SER A 57 -12.47 1.23 -0.34
CA SER A 57 -11.22 0.49 -0.18
C SER A 57 -10.21 0.89 -1.25
N CYS A 58 -8.97 1.07 -0.81
CA CYS A 58 -7.84 1.39 -1.66
C CYS A 58 -6.70 0.37 -1.56
N LYS A 59 -6.80 -0.63 -0.66
CA LYS A 59 -5.79 -1.66 -0.44
C LYS A 59 -6.43 -2.90 0.17
N GLY A 60 -5.98 -4.08 -0.28
CA GLY A 60 -6.23 -5.36 0.37
C GLY A 60 -4.90 -6.00 0.75
N GLU A 61 -4.81 -6.61 1.93
CA GLU A 61 -3.63 -7.38 2.36
C GLU A 61 -4.07 -8.80 2.76
N CYS A 62 -3.37 -9.80 2.23
CA CYS A 62 -3.48 -11.16 2.72
C CYS A 62 -2.63 -11.30 3.98
N GLU A 63 -3.19 -11.78 5.07
CA GLU A 63 -2.34 -12.21 6.19
C GLU A 63 -1.63 -13.51 5.80
N ASP A 64 -0.30 -13.45 5.67
CA ASP A 64 0.57 -14.63 5.64
C ASP A 64 0.55 -15.25 7.05
N HIS A 65 -0.48 -16.02 7.35
CA HIS A 65 -0.37 -16.95 8.46
C HIS A 65 0.45 -18.14 8.00
N ASP A 66 1.52 -18.44 8.74
CA ASP A 66 2.30 -19.66 8.61
C ASP A 66 1.31 -20.83 8.43
N ALA A 67 1.40 -21.52 7.28
CA ALA A 67 0.45 -22.56 6.85
C ALA A 67 0.31 -23.75 7.83
N HIS A 68 1.06 -23.73 8.92
CA HIS A 68 1.07 -24.72 10.00
C HIS A 68 0.15 -24.38 11.19
N LEU A 69 -0.48 -23.19 11.22
CA LEU A 69 -1.34 -22.76 12.35
C LEU A 69 -2.79 -22.43 11.97
N MET A 70 -3.14 -22.48 10.68
CA MET A 70 -4.49 -22.16 10.24
C MET A 70 -5.35 -23.42 10.22
N ASN A 71 -6.50 -23.36 10.89
CA ASN A 71 -7.63 -24.19 10.48
C ASN A 71 -7.94 -23.82 9.02
N ASP A 72 -8.24 -24.82 8.19
CA ASP A 72 -8.32 -24.77 6.72
C ASP A 72 -9.33 -23.76 6.08
N ASN A 73 -9.82 -22.75 6.80
CA ASN A 73 -10.90 -21.85 6.40
C ASN A 73 -10.63 -20.34 6.54
N ASP A 74 -9.48 -19.94 7.08
CA ASP A 74 -9.28 -18.55 7.52
C ASP A 74 -8.30 -17.76 6.64
N GLU A 75 -8.23 -18.06 5.33
CA GLU A 75 -7.59 -17.13 4.39
C GLU A 75 -8.45 -15.86 4.28
N TYR A 76 -8.08 -14.89 5.10
CA TYR A 76 -8.80 -13.65 5.32
C TYR A 76 -7.99 -12.49 4.74
N CYS A 77 -8.64 -11.76 3.85
CA CYS A 77 -8.10 -10.56 3.22
C CYS A 77 -8.53 -9.34 4.03
N HIS A 78 -7.57 -8.57 4.52
CA HIS A 78 -7.78 -7.32 5.24
C HIS A 78 -7.96 -6.16 4.28
N CYS A 79 -9.07 -5.42 4.42
CA CYS A 79 -9.40 -4.30 3.56
C CYS A 79 -9.10 -2.97 4.25
N TYR A 80 -8.39 -2.09 3.56
CA TYR A 80 -8.04 -0.76 4.03
C TYR A 80 -8.60 0.32 3.10
N GLY A 81 -8.95 1.45 3.70
CA GLY A 81 -9.47 2.65 3.06
C GLY A 81 -8.66 3.88 3.44
N ARG A 82 -9.07 5.02 2.88
CA ARG A 82 -8.51 6.32 3.24
C ARG A 82 -9.04 6.77 4.62
N SER A 83 -8.15 7.29 5.45
CA SER A 83 -8.47 7.88 6.77
C SER A 83 -9.34 9.12 6.66
#